data_AF-G0TUH0-F1
#
_entry.id   AF-G0TUH0-F1
#
_cell.length_a   1.000
_cell.length_b   1.000
_cell.length_c   1.000
_cell.angle_alpha   90.00
_cell.angle_beta   90.00
_cell.angle_gamma   90.00
#
_symmetry.space_group_name_H-M   'P 1'
#
loop_
_entity.id
_entity.type
_entity.pdbx_description
1 polymer ?
#
loop_
_entity_poly.entity_id
_entity_poly.type
_entity_poly.pdbx_seq_one_letter_code
_entity_poly.pdbx_strand_id
1 'polypeptide(L)'
;MRNSLRTMLGGCISVAPVRVFDSVDASRATLKDVCERGGISHNCVESALQQLLGKTGETNTNRPCIDVRCVCVYSLPVPRERAVHVMSLFHGTKRQSVEEDVKSDGDGRGLFFSSSLLAALPYGRLTEGEDMYRVTLCRVARKAGSKLFSRIGASEEELRLFESVGGDLGRLNKILAEKNIGNAAVYDGVVDWLDDATSYHFHVDRVEIHTLLSADVNWHVN
;
A
#
# COMPACT_ATOMS: atom_id res chain seq x y z
N MET A 1 -1.88 -32.41 -4.88
CA MET A 1 -1.27 -31.12 -4.46
C MET A 1 -2.08 -29.92 -5.00
N ARG A 2 -3.37 -29.77 -4.65
CA ARG A 2 -4.22 -28.64 -5.09
C ARG A 2 -4.83 -27.82 -3.95
N ASN A 3 -4.58 -28.19 -2.70
CA ASN A 3 -5.18 -27.56 -1.52
C ASN A 3 -4.28 -26.50 -0.84
N SER A 4 -3.05 -26.27 -1.31
CA SER A 4 -2.12 -25.31 -0.70
C SER A 4 -2.29 -23.86 -1.19
N LEU A 5 -2.81 -23.67 -2.41
CA LEU A 5 -2.97 -22.34 -3.02
C LEU A 5 -4.19 -21.58 -2.49
N ARG A 6 -5.27 -22.28 -2.11
CA ARG A 6 -6.44 -21.66 -1.47
C ARG A 6 -6.15 -21.19 -0.05
N THR A 7 -5.17 -21.80 0.62
CA THR A 7 -4.77 -21.43 1.99
C THR A 7 -3.74 -20.30 2.00
N MET A 8 -2.89 -20.20 0.96
CA MET A 8 -1.99 -19.04 0.78
C MET A 8 -2.73 -17.78 0.28
N LEU A 9 -3.85 -17.95 -0.43
CA LEU A 9 -4.74 -16.85 -0.84
C LEU A 9 -5.85 -16.57 0.19
N GLY A 10 -5.56 -16.78 1.49
CA GLY A 10 -6.50 -16.59 2.59
C GLY A 10 -7.13 -15.20 2.59
N GLY A 11 -8.29 -15.06 1.94
CA GLY A 11 -9.23 -13.95 2.11
C GLY A 11 -8.95 -12.65 1.35
N CYS A 12 -7.91 -12.55 0.52
CA CYS A 12 -7.50 -11.26 -0.03
C CYS A 12 -7.83 -11.11 -1.52
N ILE A 13 -8.73 -10.16 -1.77
CA ILE A 13 -8.91 -9.36 -2.99
C ILE A 13 -10.16 -9.68 -3.83
N SER A 14 -11.04 -8.67 -3.94
CA SER A 14 -12.09 -8.64 -4.97
C SER A 14 -11.45 -8.43 -6.33
N VAL A 15 -11.56 -9.41 -7.22
CA VAL A 15 -10.93 -9.38 -8.56
C VAL A 15 -11.75 -8.56 -9.56
N ALA A 16 -13.01 -8.23 -9.23
CA ALA A 16 -13.87 -7.40 -10.07
C ALA A 16 -14.21 -6.08 -9.38
N PRO A 17 -14.20 -4.95 -10.11
CA PRO A 17 -14.69 -3.69 -9.57
C PRO A 17 -16.20 -3.76 -9.38
N VAL A 18 -16.70 -3.14 -8.32
CA VAL A 18 -18.14 -2.93 -8.09
C VAL A 18 -18.68 -1.94 -9.10
N ARG A 19 -17.86 -0.95 -9.47
CA ARG A 19 -18.22 0.07 -10.44
C ARG A 19 -16.98 0.71 -11.07
N VAL A 20 -17.12 1.12 -12.32
CA VAL A 20 -16.13 1.89 -13.07
C VAL A 20 -16.69 3.29 -13.32
N PHE A 21 -15.82 4.29 -13.22
CA PHE A 21 -16.12 5.71 -13.39
C PHE A 21 -15.13 6.33 -14.37
N ASP A 22 -15.54 7.44 -14.97
CA ASP A 22 -14.75 8.28 -15.87
C ASP A 22 -13.82 9.26 -15.12
N SER A 23 -14.05 9.48 -13.83
CA SER A 23 -13.32 10.48 -13.04
C SER A 23 -13.30 10.12 -11.55
N VAL A 24 -12.33 10.69 -10.83
CA VAL A 24 -12.22 10.55 -9.36
C VAL A 24 -13.42 11.20 -8.68
N ASP A 25 -13.85 12.37 -9.13
CA ASP A 25 -15.02 13.08 -8.57
C ASP A 25 -16.30 12.24 -8.68
N ALA A 26 -16.54 11.59 -9.82
CA ALA A 26 -17.70 10.70 -10.00
C ALA A 26 -17.64 9.45 -9.10
N SER A 27 -16.43 8.94 -8.82
CA SER A 27 -16.23 7.76 -7.95
C SER A 27 -16.43 8.04 -6.46
N ARG A 28 -16.35 9.31 -6.04
CA ARG A 28 -16.20 9.73 -4.63
C ARG A 28 -17.23 9.12 -3.69
N ALA A 29 -18.52 9.19 -4.04
CA ALA A 29 -19.58 8.67 -3.18
C ALA A 29 -19.49 7.15 -2.99
N THR A 30 -19.15 6.42 -4.06
CA THR A 30 -19.02 4.96 -4.01
C THR A 30 -17.77 4.55 -3.25
N LEU A 31 -16.65 5.25 -3.43
CA LEU A 31 -15.43 5.00 -2.66
C LEU A 31 -15.65 5.20 -1.16
N LYS A 32 -16.33 6.27 -0.76
CA LYS A 32 -16.67 6.51 0.65
C LYS A 32 -17.47 5.38 1.26
N ASP A 33 -18.54 4.96 0.61
CA ASP A 33 -19.41 3.88 1.09
C ASP A 33 -18.64 2.56 1.24
N VAL A 34 -17.82 2.21 0.24
CA VAL A 34 -16.95 1.02 0.30
C VAL A 34 -15.97 1.11 1.48
N CYS A 35 -15.29 2.24 1.62
CA CYS A 35 -14.29 2.43 2.67
C CYS A 35 -14.90 2.42 4.08
N GLU A 36 -16.07 3.03 4.26
CA GLU A 36 -16.80 3.03 5.53
C GLU A 36 -17.19 1.61 5.94
N ARG A 37 -17.76 0.82 5.02
CA ARG A 37 -18.05 -0.61 5.23
C ARG A 37 -16.79 -1.43 5.51
N GLY A 38 -15.66 -0.96 4.99
CA GLY A 38 -14.32 -1.51 5.19
C GLY A 38 -13.65 -1.23 6.53
N GLY A 39 -14.26 -0.39 7.36
CA GLY A 39 -13.67 0.10 8.61
C GLY A 39 -12.53 1.09 8.40
N ILE A 40 -12.47 1.79 7.26
CA ILE A 40 -11.49 2.85 7.00
C ILE A 40 -12.08 4.18 7.45
N SER A 41 -11.30 4.96 8.20
CA SER A 41 -11.71 6.28 8.67
C SER A 41 -11.99 7.23 7.50
N HIS A 42 -13.09 7.98 7.59
CA HIS A 42 -13.48 9.00 6.60
C HIS A 42 -12.33 10.00 6.31
N ASN A 43 -11.57 10.38 7.33
CA ASN A 43 -10.46 11.33 7.17
C ASN A 43 -9.33 10.78 6.28
N CYS A 44 -9.05 9.48 6.37
CA CYS A 44 -8.05 8.82 5.54
C CYS A 44 -8.48 8.80 4.07
N VAL A 45 -9.75 8.50 3.82
CA VAL A 45 -10.32 8.46 2.47
C VAL A 45 -10.36 9.86 1.85
N GLU A 46 -10.75 10.87 2.62
CA GLU A 46 -10.77 12.26 2.16
C GLU A 46 -9.37 12.75 1.80
N SER A 47 -8.36 12.48 2.62
CA SER A 47 -6.98 12.86 2.31
C SER A 47 -6.50 12.23 0.99
N ALA A 48 -6.77 10.94 0.79
CA ALA A 48 -6.43 10.26 -0.45
C ALA A 48 -7.18 10.83 -1.67
N LEU A 49 -8.46 11.16 -1.52
CA LEU A 49 -9.26 11.80 -2.58
C LEU A 49 -8.73 13.19 -2.93
N GLN A 50 -8.34 14.02 -1.95
CA GLN A 50 -7.77 15.33 -2.22
C GLN A 50 -6.46 15.22 -3.02
N GLN A 51 -5.63 14.21 -2.73
CA GLN A 51 -4.41 13.94 -3.49
C GLN A 51 -4.71 13.53 -4.94
N LEU A 52 -5.65 12.59 -5.14
CA LEU A 52 -6.07 12.17 -6.48
C LEU A 52 -6.72 13.29 -7.30
N LEU A 53 -7.38 14.24 -6.64
CA LEU A 53 -7.99 15.41 -7.28
C LEU A 53 -7.00 16.59 -7.48
N GLY A 54 -5.73 16.44 -7.07
CA GLY A 54 -4.74 17.52 -7.14
C GLY A 54 -5.05 18.72 -6.24
N LYS A 55 -5.90 18.55 -5.22
CA LYS A 55 -6.42 19.61 -4.33
C LYS A 55 -5.63 19.76 -3.03
N THR A 56 -4.51 19.06 -2.85
CA THR A 56 -3.63 19.28 -1.70
C THR A 56 -2.93 20.63 -1.85
N GLY A 57 -3.13 21.52 -0.88
CA GLY A 57 -2.93 22.98 -0.98
C GLY A 57 -1.50 23.51 -1.11
N GLU A 58 -0.60 22.85 -1.84
CA GLU A 58 0.69 23.44 -2.20
C GLU A 58 0.67 23.80 -3.68
N THR A 59 0.57 25.10 -3.93
CA THR A 59 0.75 25.73 -5.23
C THR A 59 2.23 25.68 -5.63
N ASN A 60 2.74 24.51 -6.02
CA ASN A 60 4.01 24.42 -6.73
C ASN A 60 3.71 24.24 -8.22
N THR A 61 4.18 25.17 -9.05
CA THR A 61 3.98 25.20 -10.51
C THR A 61 4.59 24.00 -11.24
N ASN A 62 5.50 23.27 -10.59
CA ASN A 62 6.10 22.04 -11.11
C ASN A 62 5.34 20.79 -10.66
N ARG A 63 4.10 20.93 -10.17
CA ARG A 63 3.32 19.77 -9.80
C ARG A 63 2.89 19.02 -11.06
N PRO A 64 3.15 17.71 -11.08
CA PRO A 64 2.79 16.86 -12.19
C PRO A 64 1.27 16.75 -12.29
N CYS A 65 0.77 16.86 -13.52
CA CYS A 65 -0.65 16.70 -13.80
C CYS A 65 -0.99 15.21 -13.92
N ILE A 66 -2.02 14.78 -13.18
CA ILE A 66 -2.54 13.41 -13.22
C ILE A 66 -3.81 13.44 -14.06
N ASP A 67 -3.72 12.93 -15.29
CA ASP A 67 -4.88 12.76 -16.16
C ASP A 67 -5.47 11.37 -15.93
N VAL A 68 -6.63 11.32 -15.27
CA VAL A 68 -7.30 10.07 -14.90
C VAL A 68 -8.17 9.59 -16.06
N ARG A 69 -7.85 8.42 -16.60
CA ARG A 69 -8.57 7.82 -17.74
C ARG A 69 -9.75 6.96 -17.32
N CYS A 70 -9.58 6.22 -16.23
CA CYS A 70 -10.61 5.37 -15.66
C CYS A 70 -10.40 5.25 -14.15
N VAL A 71 -11.49 5.07 -13.42
CA VAL A 71 -11.45 4.80 -11.98
C VAL A 71 -12.30 3.57 -11.69
N CYS A 72 -11.66 2.52 -11.22
CA CYS A 72 -12.31 1.28 -10.80
C CYS A 72 -12.40 1.27 -9.27
N VAL A 73 -13.61 1.17 -8.71
CA VAL A 73 -13.84 1.03 -7.26
C VAL A 73 -14.21 -0.41 -6.94
N TYR A 74 -13.58 -0.98 -5.92
CA TYR A 74 -13.67 -2.39 -5.57
C TYR A 74 -14.34 -2.58 -4.21
N SER A 75 -15.14 -3.63 -4.06
CA SER A 75 -15.68 -3.99 -2.75
C SER A 75 -14.59 -4.57 -1.87
N LEU A 76 -14.66 -4.27 -0.58
CA LEU A 76 -13.89 -4.96 0.42
C LEU A 76 -14.61 -6.22 0.89
N PRO A 77 -13.89 -7.31 1.20
CA PRO A 77 -14.48 -8.40 1.96
C PRO A 77 -14.92 -7.86 3.33
N VAL A 78 -16.08 -8.31 3.81
CA VAL A 78 -16.54 -7.99 5.16
C VAL A 78 -15.44 -8.44 6.14
N PRO A 79 -14.92 -7.56 7.01
CA PRO A 79 -13.86 -7.91 7.94
C PRO A 79 -14.30 -9.11 8.79
N ARG A 80 -13.55 -10.23 8.72
CA ARG A 80 -13.85 -11.42 9.54
C ARG A 80 -13.56 -11.15 11.02
N GLU A 81 -12.63 -10.26 11.30
CA GLU A 81 -12.25 -9.79 12.62
C GLU A 81 -12.05 -8.26 12.58
N ARG A 82 -12.14 -7.59 13.73
CA ARG A 82 -11.75 -6.18 13.83
C ARG A 82 -10.23 -6.09 13.65
N ALA A 83 -9.78 -5.83 12.43
CA ALA A 83 -8.39 -5.46 12.18
C ALA A 83 -8.02 -4.27 13.10
N VAL A 84 -6.95 -4.44 13.88
CA VAL A 84 -6.58 -3.50 14.95
C VAL A 84 -5.94 -2.23 14.39
N HIS A 85 -5.25 -2.35 13.25
CA HIS A 85 -4.65 -1.22 12.54
C HIS A 85 -4.92 -1.31 11.05
N VAL A 86 -5.76 -0.39 10.55
CA VAL A 86 -6.11 -0.28 9.13
C VAL A 86 -5.54 1.01 8.58
N MET A 87 -4.85 0.91 7.44
CA MET A 87 -4.23 2.02 6.74
C MET A 87 -4.79 2.14 5.33
N SER A 88 -4.84 3.35 4.79
CA SER A 88 -5.17 3.64 3.39
C SER A 88 -3.92 4.18 2.72
N LEU A 89 -3.30 3.40 1.84
CA LEU A 89 -2.01 3.71 1.25
C LEU A 89 -2.05 3.57 -0.27
N PHE A 90 -1.28 4.39 -0.96
CA PHE A 90 -1.10 4.34 -2.40
C PHE A 90 -0.01 3.34 -2.79
N HIS A 91 -0.19 2.70 -3.93
CA HIS A 91 0.78 1.86 -4.62
C HIS A 91 0.74 2.20 -6.11
N GLY A 92 1.89 2.53 -6.70
CA GLY A 92 2.02 2.91 -8.10
C GLY A 92 2.86 1.91 -8.88
N THR A 93 2.36 1.48 -10.04
CA THR A 93 3.07 0.58 -10.97
C THR A 93 2.95 1.10 -12.40
N LYS A 94 3.73 0.54 -13.32
CA LYS A 94 3.61 0.89 -14.74
C LYS A 94 2.29 0.39 -15.34
N ARG A 95 1.88 -0.85 -15.08
CA ARG A 95 0.61 -1.41 -15.61
C ARG A 95 0.00 -2.54 -14.78
N GLN A 96 0.77 -3.15 -13.89
CA GLN A 96 0.35 -4.32 -13.14
C GLN A 96 -0.63 -3.91 -12.04
N SER A 97 -1.64 -4.74 -11.81
CA SER A 97 -2.48 -4.56 -10.63
C SER A 97 -1.73 -5.01 -9.38
N VAL A 98 -2.10 -4.48 -8.20
CA VAL A 98 -1.51 -4.91 -6.92
C VAL A 98 -1.62 -6.43 -6.75
N GLU A 99 -2.70 -7.02 -7.23
CA GLU A 99 -2.95 -8.46 -7.17
C GLU A 99 -2.00 -9.26 -8.05
N GLU A 100 -1.63 -8.72 -9.21
CA GLU A 100 -0.62 -9.31 -10.09
C GLU A 100 0.76 -9.22 -9.44
N ASP A 101 1.06 -8.12 -8.75
CA ASP A 101 2.33 -7.93 -8.02
C ASP A 101 2.42 -8.89 -6.82
N VAL A 102 1.37 -9.00 -6.00
CA VAL A 102 1.29 -9.99 -4.90
C VAL A 102 1.49 -11.41 -5.41
N LYS A 103 0.94 -11.77 -6.58
CA LYS A 103 1.09 -13.12 -7.15
C LYS A 103 2.46 -13.37 -7.78
N SER A 104 3.06 -12.33 -8.37
CA SER A 104 4.37 -12.42 -9.01
C SER A 104 5.50 -12.49 -7.98
N ASP A 105 5.23 -12.06 -6.75
CA ASP A 105 6.16 -12.09 -5.62
C ASP A 105 6.38 -13.49 -5.01
N GLY A 106 6.56 -14.51 -5.86
CA GLY A 106 6.87 -15.89 -5.44
C GLY A 106 8.15 -16.06 -4.62
N ASP A 107 8.94 -14.98 -4.45
CA ASP A 107 10.19 -14.91 -3.69
C ASP A 107 10.03 -14.25 -2.30
N GLY A 108 8.84 -13.76 -1.93
CA GLY A 108 8.60 -13.10 -0.64
C GLY A 108 9.22 -11.70 -0.51
N ARG A 109 9.41 -10.98 -1.63
CA ARG A 109 9.87 -9.58 -1.65
C ARG A 109 8.66 -8.67 -1.45
N GLY A 110 8.53 -8.13 -0.24
CA GLY A 110 7.42 -7.25 0.14
C GLY A 110 7.06 -6.15 -0.87
N LEU A 111 5.85 -5.62 -0.74
CA LEU A 111 5.34 -4.54 -1.61
C LEU A 111 5.53 -3.17 -0.99
N PHE A 112 5.82 -2.19 -1.86
CA PHE A 112 5.98 -0.80 -1.47
C PHE A 112 4.64 -0.06 -1.54
N PHE A 113 4.39 0.77 -0.53
CA PHE A 113 3.23 1.62 -0.40
C PHE A 113 3.65 2.98 0.14
N SER A 114 2.84 4.01 -0.09
CA SER A 114 3.09 5.35 0.43
C SER A 114 1.81 6.03 0.91
N SER A 115 1.92 6.88 1.93
CA SER A 115 0.84 7.78 2.36
C SER A 115 0.58 8.92 1.36
N SER A 116 1.54 9.17 0.47
CA SER A 116 1.50 10.19 -0.58
C SER A 116 1.43 9.55 -1.97
N LEU A 117 0.48 10.01 -2.78
CA LEU A 117 0.33 9.64 -4.18
C LEU A 117 1.61 9.91 -4.99
N LEU A 118 2.25 11.06 -4.76
CA LEU A 118 3.47 11.45 -5.48
C LEU A 118 4.63 10.50 -5.18
N ALA A 119 4.77 10.07 -3.92
CA ALA A 119 5.82 9.14 -3.52
C ALA A 119 5.47 7.66 -3.81
N ALA A 120 4.20 7.33 -4.07
CA ALA A 120 3.78 5.99 -4.47
C ALA A 120 4.05 5.68 -5.94
N LEU A 121 4.09 6.70 -6.79
CA LEU A 121 4.44 6.53 -8.20
C LEU A 121 5.89 6.03 -8.32
N PRO A 122 6.18 5.18 -9.31
CA PRO A 122 7.43 4.43 -9.37
C PRO A 122 8.64 5.35 -9.20
N TYR A 123 9.29 5.19 -8.03
CA TYR A 123 10.42 5.97 -7.52
C TYR A 123 11.36 6.51 -8.61
N GLY A 124 11.12 7.75 -9.05
CA GLY A 124 12.07 8.53 -9.84
C GLY A 124 12.42 7.99 -11.23
N ARG A 125 11.62 7.07 -11.82
CA ARG A 125 11.80 6.64 -13.23
C ARG A 125 10.53 6.82 -14.04
N LEU A 126 9.93 8.00 -13.90
CA LEU A 126 8.93 8.45 -14.85
C LEU A 126 9.69 8.85 -16.11
N THR A 127 9.59 8.01 -17.13
CA THR A 127 10.27 8.27 -18.41
C THR A 127 9.32 9.11 -19.26
N GLU A 128 9.76 10.27 -19.72
CA GLU A 128 9.00 11.08 -20.68
C GLU A 128 8.65 10.19 -21.90
N GLY A 129 7.37 10.12 -22.25
CA GLY A 129 6.86 9.26 -23.33
C GLY A 129 6.30 7.89 -22.90
N GLU A 130 6.31 7.56 -21.60
CA GLU A 130 5.48 6.47 -21.08
C GLU A 130 4.07 6.97 -20.75
N ASP A 131 3.09 6.53 -21.53
CA ASP A 131 1.78 7.16 -21.57
C ASP A 131 0.85 6.80 -20.39
N MET A 132 1.15 5.78 -19.57
CA MET A 132 0.16 5.30 -18.60
C MET A 132 0.80 4.55 -17.42
N TYR A 133 0.39 4.93 -16.22
CA TYR A 133 0.70 4.29 -14.95
C TYR A 133 -0.60 3.84 -14.28
N ARG A 134 -0.51 2.85 -13.40
CA ARG A 134 -1.62 2.45 -12.55
C ARG A 134 -1.34 2.88 -11.11
N VAL A 135 -2.25 3.68 -10.58
CA VAL A 135 -2.26 4.06 -9.16
C VAL A 135 -3.37 3.31 -8.47
N THR A 136 -3.01 2.62 -7.39
CA THR A 136 -3.96 1.86 -6.58
C THR A 136 -3.99 2.41 -5.17
N LEU A 137 -5.17 2.78 -4.68
CA LEU A 137 -5.41 3.03 -3.27
C LEU A 137 -5.80 1.71 -2.60
N CYS A 138 -5.03 1.31 -1.60
CA CYS A 138 -5.15 0.04 -0.93
C CYS A 138 -5.53 0.22 0.55
N ARG A 139 -6.41 -0.66 1.03
CA ARG A 139 -6.54 -0.98 2.44
C ARG A 139 -5.41 -1.93 2.82
N VAL A 140 -4.56 -1.52 3.74
CA VAL A 140 -3.56 -2.39 4.37
C VAL A 140 -3.98 -2.62 5.82
N ALA A 141 -4.38 -3.84 6.15
CA ALA A 141 -4.74 -4.23 7.51
C ALA A 141 -3.61 -5.06 8.13
N ARG A 142 -3.14 -4.59 9.28
CA ARG A 142 -2.03 -5.16 10.03
C ARG A 142 -2.55 -6.02 11.18
N LYS A 143 -1.81 -7.09 11.50
CA LYS A 143 -2.17 -8.03 12.58
C LYS A 143 -2.03 -7.36 13.95
N ALA A 144 -2.85 -7.77 14.91
CA ALA A 144 -2.73 -7.28 16.29
C ALA A 144 -1.33 -7.59 16.85
N GLY A 145 -0.69 -6.62 17.49
CA GLY A 145 0.64 -6.77 18.10
C GLY A 145 1.82 -6.70 17.13
N SER A 146 1.60 -6.51 15.83
CA SER A 146 2.70 -6.31 14.88
C SER A 146 3.27 -4.89 14.94
N LYS A 147 4.56 -4.74 14.59
CA LYS A 147 5.25 -3.44 14.56
C LYS A 147 5.81 -3.14 13.17
N LEU A 148 6.03 -1.85 12.90
CA LEU A 148 6.83 -1.40 11.76
C LEU A 148 8.27 -1.23 12.22
N PHE A 149 9.21 -1.72 11.43
CA PHE A 149 10.63 -1.45 11.67
C PHE A 149 10.96 -0.06 11.13
N SER A 150 11.36 0.86 12.01
CA SER A 150 11.77 2.22 11.65
C SER A 150 13.26 2.37 11.92
N ARG A 151 14.05 2.68 10.91
CA ARG A 151 15.50 2.89 11.08
C ARG A 151 15.82 4.04 12.03
N ILE A 152 15.00 5.10 12.00
CA ILE A 152 15.20 6.29 12.85
C ILE A 152 14.92 5.98 14.32
N GLY A 153 13.98 5.07 14.59
CA GLY A 153 13.56 4.71 15.96
C GLY A 153 14.21 3.44 16.51
N ALA A 154 14.98 2.71 15.71
CA ALA A 154 15.60 1.46 16.10
C ALA A 154 16.86 1.72 16.95
N SER A 155 17.09 0.85 17.94
CA SER A 155 18.36 0.85 18.68
C SER A 155 19.54 0.52 17.76
N GLU A 156 20.75 0.90 18.15
CA GLU A 156 21.96 0.59 17.38
C GLU A 156 22.15 -0.93 17.20
N GLU A 157 21.77 -1.74 18.19
CA GLU A 157 21.81 -3.19 18.11
C GLU A 157 20.83 -3.75 17.08
N GLU A 158 19.57 -3.25 17.09
CA GLU A 158 18.54 -3.65 16.11
C GLU A 158 18.90 -3.22 14.69
N LEU A 159 19.48 -2.03 14.53
CA LEU A 159 19.97 -1.52 13.24
C LEU A 159 21.07 -2.40 12.68
N ARG A 160 22.12 -2.67 13.47
CA ARG A 160 23.23 -3.56 13.04
C ARG A 160 22.71 -4.95 12.70
N LEU A 161 21.75 -5.46 13.46
CA LEU A 161 21.14 -6.76 13.17
C LEU A 161 20.37 -6.73 11.84
N PHE A 162 19.57 -5.71 11.59
CA PHE A 162 18.84 -5.54 10.33
C PHE A 162 19.78 -5.40 9.12
N GLU A 163 20.87 -4.64 9.27
CA GLU A 163 21.91 -4.50 8.25
C GLU A 163 22.63 -5.83 7.98
N SER A 164 22.92 -6.62 9.03
CA SER A 164 23.59 -7.92 8.90
C SER A 164 22.79 -8.95 8.09
N VAL A 165 21.46 -8.82 8.04
CA VAL A 165 20.58 -9.67 7.23
C VAL A 165 20.26 -9.03 5.87
N GLY A 166 20.93 -7.94 5.49
CA GLY A 166 20.74 -7.26 4.21
C GLY A 166 19.38 -6.56 4.09
N GLY A 167 18.77 -6.18 5.20
CA GLY A 167 17.43 -5.57 5.21
C GLY A 167 16.27 -6.57 5.06
N ASP A 168 16.53 -7.87 5.14
CA ASP A 168 15.49 -8.90 5.09
C ASP A 168 14.72 -8.99 6.42
N LEU A 169 13.48 -8.48 6.42
CA LEU A 169 12.61 -8.46 7.59
C LEU A 169 12.19 -9.88 8.03
N GLY A 170 12.05 -10.82 7.11
CA GLY A 170 11.74 -12.22 7.42
C GLY A 170 12.85 -12.87 8.23
N ARG A 171 14.11 -12.66 7.82
CA ARG A 171 15.31 -13.11 8.53
C ARG A 171 15.52 -12.38 9.85
N LEU A 172 15.29 -11.07 9.90
CA LEU A 172 15.35 -10.31 11.16
C LEU A 172 14.37 -10.88 12.20
N ASN A 173 13.11 -11.06 11.81
CA ASN A 173 12.07 -11.62 12.68
C ASN A 173 12.45 -13.02 13.20
N LYS A 174 13.04 -13.87 12.35
CA LYS A 174 13.49 -15.21 12.75
C LYS A 174 14.57 -15.15 13.83
N ILE A 175 15.57 -14.28 13.67
CA ILE A 175 16.64 -14.13 14.67
C ILE A 175 16.10 -13.57 15.98
N LEU A 176 15.20 -12.57 15.93
CA LEU A 176 14.58 -12.00 17.12
C LEU A 176 13.74 -13.02 17.89
N ALA A 177 13.00 -13.88 17.17
CA ALA A 177 12.25 -14.97 17.77
C ALA A 177 13.16 -16.02 18.44
N GLU A 178 14.27 -16.40 17.78
CA GLU A 178 15.24 -17.35 18.33
C GLU A 178 15.96 -16.83 19.58
N LYS A 179 16.19 -15.51 19.68
CA LYS A 179 16.85 -14.88 20.83
C LYS A 179 15.94 -14.63 22.03
N ASN A 180 14.63 -14.89 21.95
CA ASN A 180 13.65 -14.66 23.04
C ASN A 180 13.72 -13.25 23.67
N ILE A 181 14.15 -12.24 22.90
CA ILE A 181 14.18 -10.85 23.38
C ILE A 181 12.73 -10.35 23.40
N GLY A 182 12.13 -10.37 24.60
CA GLY A 182 10.87 -9.71 24.96
C GLY A 182 9.70 -9.95 24.03
N ASN A 183 8.83 -10.93 24.32
CA ASN A 183 7.50 -11.11 23.72
C ASN A 183 7.49 -10.74 22.22
N ALA A 184 8.31 -11.47 21.45
CA ALA A 184 8.97 -11.01 20.22
C ALA A 184 8.06 -10.15 19.34
N ALA A 185 8.38 -8.85 19.28
CA ALA A 185 7.73 -7.93 18.35
C ALA A 185 7.90 -8.46 16.92
N VAL A 186 6.78 -8.84 16.30
CA VAL A 186 6.79 -9.29 14.91
C VAL A 186 6.70 -8.05 14.02
N TYR A 187 7.76 -7.80 13.27
CA TYR A 187 7.73 -6.74 12.26
C TYR A 187 7.00 -7.23 11.01
N ASP A 188 6.01 -6.46 10.55
CA ASP A 188 5.23 -6.77 9.33
C ASP A 188 5.59 -5.88 8.13
N GLY A 189 6.35 -4.81 8.36
CA GLY A 189 6.94 -4.00 7.32
C GLY A 189 8.05 -3.09 7.83
N VAL A 190 8.76 -2.47 6.89
CA VAL A 190 9.70 -1.37 7.13
C VAL A 190 8.99 -0.05 6.85
N VAL A 191 9.29 0.98 7.64
CA VAL A 191 8.79 2.34 7.44
C VAL A 191 9.94 3.32 7.31
N ASP A 192 9.88 4.14 6.26
CA ASP A 192 10.81 5.23 6.00
C ASP A 192 10.04 6.56 5.94
N TRP A 193 10.55 7.56 6.67
CA TRP A 193 9.98 8.91 6.72
C TRP A 193 10.71 9.78 5.70
N LEU A 194 9.98 10.26 4.69
CA LEU A 194 10.44 11.19 3.67
C LEU A 194 9.93 12.60 4.05
N ASP A 195 10.53 13.64 3.46
CA ASP A 195 10.22 15.04 3.79
C ASP A 195 8.72 15.34 3.76
N ASP A 196 8.00 14.82 2.75
CA ASP A 196 6.57 15.05 2.55
C ASP A 196 5.72 13.77 2.50
N ALA A 197 6.30 12.62 2.87
CA ALA A 197 5.62 11.33 2.72
C ALA A 197 6.13 10.28 3.71
N THR A 198 5.37 9.20 3.87
CA THR A 198 5.83 8.00 4.56
C THR A 198 5.77 6.83 3.60
N SER A 199 6.91 6.18 3.41
CA SER A 199 7.07 4.98 2.60
C SER A 199 6.99 3.75 3.50
N TYR A 200 6.28 2.73 3.04
CA TYR A 200 6.09 1.48 3.75
C TYR A 200 6.46 0.32 2.82
N HIS A 201 7.24 -0.63 3.33
CA HIS A 201 7.57 -1.87 2.63
C HIS A 201 7.04 -3.05 3.43
N PHE A 202 5.93 -3.63 3.00
CA PHE A 202 5.23 -4.69 3.74
C PHE A 202 5.51 -6.07 3.20
N HIS A 203 5.74 -7.04 4.10
CA HIS A 203 5.72 -8.45 3.73
C HIS A 203 4.28 -8.89 3.49
N VAL A 204 3.95 -9.29 2.26
CA VAL A 204 2.58 -9.60 1.85
C VAL A 204 1.94 -10.73 2.66
N ASP A 205 2.72 -11.67 3.21
CA ASP A 205 2.23 -12.75 4.08
C ASP A 205 1.82 -12.30 5.50
N ARG A 206 2.18 -11.06 5.86
CA ARG A 206 2.00 -10.52 7.21
C ARG A 206 0.90 -9.47 7.31
N VAL A 207 0.43 -8.96 6.18
CA VAL A 207 -0.63 -7.94 6.09
C VAL A 207 -1.73 -8.39 5.13
N GLU A 208 -2.95 -7.93 5.37
CA GLU A 208 -4.04 -8.08 4.40
C GLU A 208 -4.09 -6.84 3.52
N ILE A 209 -3.96 -7.03 2.21
CA ILE A 209 -3.98 -5.96 1.22
C ILE A 209 -5.23 -6.11 0.37
N HIS A 210 -6.00 -5.04 0.26
CA HIS A 210 -7.16 -4.98 -0.62
C HIS A 210 -7.18 -3.69 -1.42
N THR A 211 -7.40 -3.80 -2.71
CA THR A 211 -7.67 -2.66 -3.58
C THR A 211 -9.01 -2.03 -3.20
N LEU A 212 -9.00 -0.70 -3.03
CA LEU A 212 -10.19 0.14 -2.83
C LEU A 212 -10.55 0.84 -4.13
N LEU A 213 -9.53 1.41 -4.75
CA LEU A 213 -9.61 2.18 -5.98
C LEU A 213 -8.37 1.88 -6.80
N SER A 214 -8.56 1.66 -8.10
CA SER A 214 -7.47 1.65 -9.08
C SER A 214 -7.79 2.68 -10.15
N ALA A 215 -6.82 3.51 -10.50
CA ALA A 215 -6.93 4.48 -11.56
C ALA A 215 -5.77 4.32 -12.54
N ASP A 216 -6.11 4.30 -13.83
CA ASP A 216 -5.12 4.46 -14.89
C ASP A 216 -4.90 5.95 -15.08
N VAL A 217 -3.64 6.36 -14.98
CA VAL A 217 -3.24 7.77 -14.98
C VAL A 217 -2.14 8.02 -15.98
N ASN A 218 -2.24 9.15 -16.68
CA ASN A 218 -1.13 9.67 -17.46
C ASN A 218 -0.43 10.73 -16.63
N TRP A 219 0.90 10.74 -16.72
CA TRP A 219 1.73 11.71 -16.03
C TRP A 219 2.31 12.68 -17.04
N HIS A 220 2.09 13.97 -16.82
CA HIS A 220 2.68 15.02 -17.62
C HIS A 220 3.32 16.07 -16.72
N VAL A 221 4.55 16.45 -17.05
CA VAL A 221 5.23 17.60 -16.44
C VAL A 221 4.71 18.84 -17.18
N ASN A 222 4.22 19.83 -16.43
CA ASN A 222 3.79 21.12 -16.99
C ASN A 222 4.99 21.94 -17.47
#